data_AF-A0A815YXM7-F1
#
_entry.id   AF-A0A815YXM7-F1
#
_cell.length_a   1.000
_cell.length_b   1.000
_cell.length_c   1.000
_cell.angle_alpha   90.00
_cell.angle_beta   90.00
_cell.angle_gamma   90.00
#
_symmetry.space_group_name_H-M   'P 1'
#
loop_
_entity.id
_entity.type
_entity.pdbx_description
1 polymer ?
#
loop_
_entity_poly.entity_id
_entity_poly.type
_entity_poly.pdbx_seq_one_letter_code
_entity_poly.pdbx_strand_id
1 'polypeptide(L)'
;ILVWDFREQDSLIARTIERQDLHRDSVTSLQWIREPKLSKKKFILVSTSQDGKILLWNPLPSKNNLKLTDAYFVSTKPSSSSKSSGKPMGGM
;
A
#
# COMPACT_ATOMS: atom_id res chain seq x y z
N ILE A 1 -8.25 5.21 8.69
CA ILE A 1 -9.13 5.03 7.50
C ILE A 1 -10.32 4.18 7.91
N LEU A 2 -11.53 4.56 7.47
CA LEU A 2 -12.79 3.86 7.78
C LEU A 2 -13.48 3.49 6.47
N VAL A 3 -14.24 2.40 6.47
CA VAL A 3 -15.08 1.98 5.35
C VAL A 3 -16.49 1.75 5.87
N TRP A 4 -17.45 2.38 5.20
CA TRP A 4 -18.86 2.33 5.55
C TRP A 4 -19.69 1.73 4.41
N ASP A 5 -20.75 1.00 4.75
CA ASP A 5 -21.80 0.49 3.88
C ASP A 5 -23.15 1.05 4.32
N PHE A 6 -23.63 2.06 3.61
CA PHE A 6 -24.84 2.79 3.95
C PHE A 6 -26.15 2.05 3.62
N ARG A 7 -26.07 0.79 3.17
CA ARG A 7 -27.26 -0.04 2.92
C ARG A 7 -27.84 -0.65 4.20
N GLU A 8 -27.03 -0.77 5.25
CA GLU A 8 -27.36 -1.42 6.52
C GLU A 8 -27.43 -0.40 7.69
N GLN A 9 -28.17 -0.75 8.75
CA GLN A 9 -28.41 0.14 9.90
C GLN A 9 -27.15 0.33 10.78
N ASP A 10 -26.25 -0.66 10.81
CA ASP A 10 -24.88 -0.54 11.32
C ASP A 10 -23.91 -0.57 10.14
N SER A 11 -23.52 0.63 9.71
CA SER A 11 -22.86 0.83 8.42
C SER A 11 -21.34 0.72 8.49
N LEU A 12 -20.70 0.63 9.66
CA LEU A 12 -19.23 0.57 9.71
C LEU A 12 -18.73 -0.85 9.43
N ILE A 13 -18.23 -1.09 8.23
CA ILE A 13 -17.79 -2.43 7.81
C ILE A 13 -16.31 -2.70 8.08
N ALA A 14 -15.45 -1.68 8.09
CA ALA A 14 -14.03 -1.87 8.37
C ALA A 14 -13.34 -0.60 8.89
N ARG A 15 -12.35 -0.78 9.77
CA ARG A 15 -11.48 0.31 10.25
C ARG A 15 -10.01 -0.09 10.25
N THR A 16 -9.11 0.86 10.11
CA THR A 16 -7.69 0.65 10.43
C THR A 16 -7.55 0.43 11.93
N ILE A 17 -6.81 -0.60 12.34
CA ILE A 17 -6.31 -0.75 13.72
C ILE A 17 -4.89 -0.22 13.78
N GLU A 18 -4.59 0.49 14.86
CA GLU A 18 -3.27 1.02 15.17
C GLU A 18 -2.21 -0.09 15.14
N ARG A 19 -1.29 0.00 14.18
CA ARG A 19 -0.13 -0.89 14.01
C ARG A 19 1.08 -0.05 13.59
N GLN A 20 2.28 -0.56 13.82
CA GLN A 20 3.53 0.14 13.51
C GLN A 20 3.71 0.48 12.01
N ASP A 21 2.96 -0.20 11.14
CA ASP A 21 3.09 -0.12 9.67
C ASP A 21 2.11 0.87 9.02
N LEU A 22 1.36 1.64 9.81
CA LEU A 22 0.43 2.66 9.31
C LEU A 22 1.15 3.90 8.76
N HIS A 23 0.38 4.74 8.08
CA HIS A 23 0.79 6.12 7.74
C HIS A 23 1.19 6.86 9.02
N ARG A 24 2.36 7.49 9.01
CA ARG A 24 2.88 8.31 10.11
C ARG A 24 2.53 9.79 9.94
N ASP A 25 1.95 10.14 8.80
CA ASP A 25 1.49 11.48 8.46
C ASP A 25 0.09 11.41 7.83
N SER A 26 -0.42 12.56 7.43
CA SER A 26 -1.75 12.76 6.87
C SER A 26 -1.95 11.96 5.60
N VAL A 27 -3.06 11.21 5.56
CA VAL A 27 -3.54 10.56 4.35
C VAL A 27 -4.03 11.62 3.37
N THR A 28 -3.46 11.65 2.17
CA THR A 28 -3.73 12.67 1.16
C THR A 28 -4.67 12.19 0.07
N SER A 29 -4.75 10.88 -0.18
CA SER A 29 -5.67 10.31 -1.17
C SER A 29 -6.09 8.89 -0.81
N LEU A 30 -7.33 8.55 -1.19
CA LEU A 30 -7.95 7.23 -1.04
C LEU A 30 -8.60 6.83 -2.36
N GLN A 31 -8.33 5.61 -2.83
CA GLN A 31 -8.90 5.12 -4.08
C GLN A 31 -9.23 3.63 -4.02
N TRP A 32 -10.41 3.27 -4.54
CA TRP A 32 -10.75 1.88 -4.83
C TRP A 32 -10.21 1.47 -6.19
N ILE A 33 -9.43 0.39 -6.25
CA ILE A 33 -8.93 -0.20 -7.49
C ILE A 33 -9.45 -1.62 -7.65
N ARG A 34 -9.71 -2.05 -8.89
CA ARG A 34 -10.03 -3.45 -9.17
C ARG A 34 -8.78 -4.30 -9.05
N GLU A 35 -8.88 -5.43 -8.38
CA GLU A 35 -7.77 -6.37 -8.25
C GLU A 35 -7.53 -7.10 -9.60
N PRO A 36 -6.41 -6.86 -10.31
CA PRO A 36 -6.27 -7.34 -11.68
C PRO A 36 -6.11 -8.86 -11.78
N LYS A 37 -5.61 -9.50 -10.71
CA LYS A 37 -5.20 -10.91 -10.69
C LYS A 37 -6.30 -11.89 -10.27
N LEU A 38 -7.49 -11.39 -9.88
CA LEU A 38 -8.58 -12.25 -9.41
C LEU A 38 -9.80 -12.15 -10.33
N SER A 39 -10.36 -13.31 -10.70
CA SER A 39 -11.54 -13.40 -11.59
C SER A 39 -12.84 -12.89 -10.97
N LYS A 40 -12.89 -12.74 -9.64
CA LYS A 40 -14.04 -12.20 -8.91
C LYS A 40 -13.87 -10.69 -8.74
N LYS A 41 -14.99 -9.94 -8.79
CA LYS A 41 -15.09 -8.48 -8.56
C LYS A 41 -14.58 -8.07 -7.17
N LYS A 42 -13.26 -8.11 -6.96
CA LYS A 42 -12.59 -7.69 -5.73
C LYS A 42 -11.99 -6.32 -5.95
N PHE A 43 -12.22 -5.46 -4.96
CA PHE A 43 -11.65 -4.13 -4.90
C PHE A 43 -10.65 -4.07 -3.76
N ILE A 44 -9.52 -3.43 -4.02
CA ILE A 44 -8.51 -3.09 -3.02
C ILE A 44 -8.67 -1.59 -2.75
N LEU A 45 -8.58 -1.21 -1.49
CA LEU A 45 -8.47 0.20 -1.12
C LEU A 45 -6.99 0.58 -1.12
N VAL A 46 -6.64 1.67 -1.78
CA VAL A 46 -5.29 2.25 -1.80
C VAL A 46 -5.33 3.55 -1.02
N SER A 47 -4.34 3.78 -0.16
CA SER A 47 -4.14 5.07 0.49
C SER A 47 -2.74 5.59 0.28
N THR A 48 -2.61 6.91 0.12
CA THR A 48 -1.34 7.62 0.01
C THR A 48 -1.24 8.68 1.10
N SER A 49 -0.03 9.02 1.51
CA SER A 49 0.23 9.92 2.64
C SER A 49 1.45 10.81 2.39
N GLN A 50 1.54 11.92 3.13
CA GLN A 50 2.69 12.84 3.08
C GLN A 50 4.00 12.20 3.53
N ASP A 51 3.93 11.12 4.32
CA ASP A 51 5.09 10.30 4.70
C ASP A 51 5.67 9.47 3.53
N GLY A 52 5.19 9.65 2.30
CA GLY A 52 5.68 8.97 1.11
C GLY A 52 5.22 7.51 0.98
N LYS A 53 4.38 7.01 1.90
CA LYS A 53 3.86 5.65 1.84
C LYS A 53 2.66 5.53 0.92
N ILE A 54 2.58 4.38 0.26
CA ILE A 54 1.40 3.91 -0.48
C ILE A 54 1.02 2.56 0.13
N LEU A 55 -0.17 2.48 0.73
CA LEU A 55 -0.62 1.29 1.47
C LEU A 55 -1.83 0.68 0.77
N LEU A 56 -1.81 -0.64 0.58
CA LEU A 56 -2.89 -1.41 -0.02
C LEU A 56 -3.65 -2.18 1.06
N TRP A 57 -4.96 -1.99 1.12
CA TRP A 57 -5.84 -2.58 2.11
C TRP A 57 -6.85 -3.51 1.46
N ASN A 58 -6.96 -4.71 2.01
CA ASN A 58 -8.13 -5.52 1.77
C ASN A 58 -9.21 -5.11 2.80
N PRO A 59 -10.36 -4.56 2.34
CA PRO A 59 -11.43 -4.14 3.24
C PRO A 59 -12.18 -5.29 3.90
N LEU A 60 -12.07 -6.52 3.40
CA LEU A 60 -12.88 -7.65 3.89
C LEU A 60 -12.11 -8.96 3.86
N PRO A 61 -11.82 -9.55 5.04
CA PRO A 61 -11.82 -11.01 5.10
C PRO A 61 -12.60 -11.68 6.24
N SER A 62 -13.03 -11.00 7.33
CA SER A 62 -13.92 -11.58 8.40
C SER A 62 -14.07 -10.77 9.71
N LYS A 63 -13.33 -9.66 9.94
CA LYS A 63 -13.18 -9.09 11.31
C LYS A 63 -13.32 -7.56 11.46
N ASN A 64 -14.14 -6.88 10.65
CA ASN A 64 -14.37 -5.42 10.75
C ASN A 64 -13.10 -4.54 10.74
N ASN A 65 -12.00 -5.07 10.20
CA ASN A 65 -10.69 -4.44 10.22
C ASN A 65 -10.08 -4.44 8.82
N LEU A 66 -9.55 -3.28 8.42
CA LEU A 66 -8.76 -3.15 7.20
C LEU A 66 -7.46 -3.94 7.38
N LYS A 67 -7.25 -4.94 6.53
CA LYS A 67 -6.00 -5.71 6.53
C LYS A 67 -5.03 -5.07 5.55
N LEU A 68 -3.87 -4.63 6.05
CA LEU A 68 -2.75 -4.23 5.21
C LEU A 68 -2.29 -5.46 4.42
N THR A 69 -2.28 -5.34 3.09
CA THR A 69 -1.87 -6.40 2.17
C THR A 69 -0.49 -6.15 1.62
N ASP A 70 -0.17 -4.89 1.35
CA ASP A 70 1.12 -4.49 0.79
C ASP A 70 1.42 -3.03 1.14
N ALA A 71 2.69 -2.68 1.14
CA ALA A 71 3.18 -1.35 1.48
C ALA A 71 4.35 -0.97 0.58
N TYR A 72 4.26 0.21 -0.01
CA TYR A 72 5.27 0.80 -0.87
C TYR A 72 5.69 2.16 -0.33
N PHE A 73 6.87 2.61 -0.74
CA PHE A 73 7.39 3.93 -0.41
C PHE A 73 7.93 4.59 -1.67
N VAL A 74 7.62 5.87 -1.85
CA VAL A 74 8.16 6.68 -2.95
C VAL A 74 9.57 7.14 -2.59
N SER A 75 10.58 6.53 -3.20
CA SER A 75 11.97 6.96 -3.06
C SER A 75 12.37 7.91 -4.19
N THR A 76 12.97 9.04 -3.84
CA THR A 76 13.54 9.99 -4.80
C THR A 76 15.02 9.74 -5.09
N LYS A 77 15.64 8.74 -4.45
CA LYS A 77 17.05 8.39 -4.74
C LYS A 77 17.12 7.61 -6.06
N PRO A 78 17.92 8.05 -7.05
CA PRO A 78 18.19 7.22 -8.21
C PRO A 78 18.85 5.92 -7.73
N SER A 79 18.36 4.77 -8.19
CA SER A 79 19.00 3.49 -7.92
C SER A 79 20.45 3.60 -8.41
N SER A 80 21.41 3.59 -7.49
CA SER A 80 22.82 3.54 -7.87
C SER A 80 23.05 2.20 -8.58
N SER A 81 23.11 2.22 -9.91
CA SER A 81 23.64 1.09 -10.66
C SER A 81 25.08 0.89 -10.20
N SER A 82 25.38 -0.21 -9.54
CA SER A 82 26.75 -0.59 -9.21
C SER A 82 27.54 -0.65 -10.52
N LYS A 83 28.44 0.32 -10.75
CA LYS A 83 29.49 0.13 -11.75
C LYS A 83 30.34 -1.03 -11.24
N SER A 84 30.32 -2.17 -11.93
CA SER A 84 31.33 -3.19 -11.73
C SER A 84 32.68 -2.55 -12.05
N SER A 85 33.57 -2.51 -11.06
CA SER A 85 34.96 -2.14 -11.28
C SER A 85 35.59 -3.23 -12.13
N GLY A 86 35.75 -2.95 -13.43
CA GLY A 86 36.57 -3.78 -14.31
C GLY A 86 37.98 -3.86 -13.75
N LYS A 87 38.43 -5.08 -13.45
CA LYS A 87 39.85 -5.41 -13.23
C LYS A 87 40.66 -4.90 -14.44
N PRO A 88 41.78 -4.19 -14.27
CA PRO A 88 42.71 -4.02 -15.35
C PRO A 88 43.43 -5.36 -15.59
N MET A 89 43.28 -5.93 -16.77
CA MET A 89 44.19 -6.93 -17.33
C MET A 89 45.02 -6.28 -18.43
N GLY A 90 46.32 -6.55 -18.40
CA GLY A 90 47.31 -6.17 -19.43
C GLY A 90 48.22 -5.05 -18.92
N GLY A 91 49.55 -5.19 -18.88
CA GLY A 91 50.42 -6.14 -19.56
C GLY A 91 51.49 -5.34 -20.30
N MET A 92 52.73 -5.42 -19.82
CA MET A 92 54.00 -5.40 -20.57
C MET A 92 55.13 -5.71 -19.59
#